data_AF-A0A8C0B1N6-F1
#
_entry.id   AF-A0A8C0B1N6-F1
#
_cell.length_a   1.000
_cell.length_b   1.000
_cell.length_c   1.000
_cell.angle_alpha   90.00
_cell.angle_beta   90.00
_cell.angle_gamma   90.00
#
_symmetry.space_group_name_H-M   'P 1'
#
loop_
_entity.id
_entity.type
_entity.pdbx_description
1 polymer ?
#
loop_
_entity_poly.entity_id
_entity_poly.type
_entity_poly.pdbx_seq_one_letter_code
_entity_poly.pdbx_strand_id
1 'polypeptide(L)'
;MESPHKKKKSAPKRKWEVFPGRNKFFCNGRIMMARQTGVFYLTLVLILVTSGLFFAFDCPYLSEKITPAIPAIGGILFFFVMGTLLRTSFSDPGVLPRATPDEAADLERQIDIANGSSSGGYRPPPRTKEVIINGQTVKLKYCFTCKIFRPPRASHCSLCDNCVERFDHHCPWVGNCVGKRNYRFFYMFILSLSFLTVFIFAFVITHVILRSQQTGFLNALKDTVVCFFSVWSIVGLSGFHTYLISSNQTTNEDIKGSWSNKRGKENYNPYSYGNIFTNCCAALCGPLSPRGPVPL
;
A
#
# COMPACT_ATOMS: atom_id res chain seq x y z
N MET A 1 47.62 34.15 25.23
CA MET A 1 46.45 33.82 26.08
C MET A 1 45.28 33.59 25.14
N GLU A 2 45.21 32.39 24.53
CA GLU A 2 44.14 32.05 23.57
C GLU A 2 43.07 31.20 24.26
N SER A 3 41.82 31.64 24.15
CA SER A 3 40.65 31.00 24.75
C SER A 3 40.30 29.70 24.01
N PRO A 4 40.06 28.58 24.71
CA PRO A 4 39.71 27.32 24.05
C PRO A 4 38.29 27.41 23.47
N HIS A 5 38.18 27.27 22.15
CA HIS A 5 36.90 27.12 21.46
C HIS A 5 36.13 25.90 21.98
N LYS A 6 35.07 26.14 22.77
CA LYS A 6 34.04 25.14 23.05
C LYS A 6 33.39 24.69 21.75
N LYS A 7 33.79 23.52 21.22
CA LYS A 7 33.01 22.81 20.20
C LYS A 7 31.58 22.59 20.74
N LYS A 8 30.60 23.34 20.23
CA LYS A 8 29.18 23.05 20.47
C LYS A 8 28.91 21.63 19.96
N LYS A 9 28.67 20.68 20.86
CA LYS A 9 28.18 19.34 20.48
C LYS A 9 26.86 19.55 19.73
N SER A 10 26.82 19.22 18.45
CA SER A 10 25.59 19.26 17.68
C SER A 10 24.60 18.27 18.28
N ALA A 11 23.34 18.66 18.39
CA ALA A 11 22.29 17.77 18.86
C ALA A 11 22.21 16.55 17.93
N PRO A 12 21.99 15.32 18.46
CA PRO A 12 21.83 14.14 17.64
C PRO A 12 20.63 14.31 16.70
N LYS A 13 20.86 14.19 15.39
CA LYS A 13 19.81 14.28 14.37
C LYS A 13 18.88 13.07 14.48
N ARG A 14 17.58 13.29 14.38
CA ARG A 14 16.57 12.22 14.42
C ARG A 14 16.51 11.52 13.06
N LYS A 15 16.25 10.21 13.06
CA LYS A 15 16.25 9.37 11.84
C LYS A 15 15.35 9.90 10.71
N TRP A 16 14.20 10.49 11.04
CA TRP A 16 13.25 11.02 10.06
C TRP A 16 13.71 12.36 9.45
N GLU A 17 14.62 13.10 10.10
CA GLU A 17 15.15 14.39 9.62
C GLU A 17 16.22 14.17 8.53
N VAL A 18 16.90 13.03 8.57
CA VAL A 18 17.96 12.65 7.62
C VAL A 18 17.53 11.53 6.68
N PHE A 19 16.23 11.21 6.64
CA PHE A 19 15.71 10.10 5.87
C PHE A 19 15.96 10.31 4.37
N PRO A 20 16.68 9.40 3.69
CA PRO A 20 17.11 9.61 2.31
C PRO A 20 15.98 9.23 1.35
N GLY A 21 14.90 10.02 1.29
CA GLY A 21 13.78 9.78 0.39
C GLY A 21 12.86 10.99 0.26
N ARG A 22 11.80 10.87 -0.54
CA ARG A 22 10.86 11.97 -0.80
C ARG A 22 9.64 11.95 0.13
N ASN A 23 9.64 11.07 1.13
CA ASN A 23 8.54 10.95 2.08
C ASN A 23 8.45 12.18 2.99
N LYS A 24 7.21 12.54 3.36
CA LYS A 24 6.93 13.57 4.38
C LYS A 24 6.72 12.89 5.72
N PHE A 25 7.30 13.47 6.77
CA PHE A 25 7.18 12.98 8.13
C PHE A 25 6.43 13.98 9.00
N PHE A 26 5.52 13.48 9.83
CA PHE A 26 4.77 14.29 10.79
C PHE A 26 4.81 13.62 12.18
N CYS A 27 4.39 14.36 13.21
CA CYS A 27 4.32 13.88 14.60
C CYS A 27 5.64 13.24 15.07
N ASN A 28 6.76 13.95 14.92
CA ASN A 28 8.11 13.47 15.29
C ASN A 28 8.50 12.15 14.58
N GLY A 29 8.10 11.97 13.32
CA GLY A 29 8.42 10.78 12.52
C GLY A 29 7.50 9.58 12.77
N ARG A 30 6.38 9.76 13.50
CA ARG A 30 5.38 8.70 13.70
C ARG A 30 4.51 8.48 12.47
N ILE A 31 4.28 9.53 11.68
CA ILE A 31 3.53 9.51 10.44
C ILE A 31 4.51 9.62 9.28
N MET A 32 4.37 8.74 8.30
CA MET A 32 5.13 8.75 7.06
C MET A 32 4.16 8.70 5.89
N MET A 33 4.26 9.65 4.96
CA MET A 33 3.42 9.72 3.76
C MET A 33 4.29 9.96 2.52
N ALA A 34 3.75 9.71 1.33
CA ALA A 34 4.40 10.13 0.10
C ALA A 34 4.43 11.67 -0.04
N ARG A 35 5.19 12.17 -1.00
CA ARG A 35 5.22 13.61 -1.33
C ARG A 35 3.87 14.11 -1.86
N GLN A 36 3.22 13.29 -2.69
CA GLN A 36 1.94 13.57 -3.34
C GLN A 36 0.80 13.03 -2.48
N THR A 37 0.11 13.93 -1.77
CA THR A 37 -1.00 13.60 -0.86
C THR A 37 -2.33 14.20 -1.29
N GLY A 38 -2.40 14.86 -2.45
CA GLY A 38 -3.61 15.54 -2.92
C GLY A 38 -4.81 14.59 -3.10
N VAL A 39 -4.59 13.47 -3.80
CA VAL A 39 -5.65 12.47 -4.04
C VAL A 39 -6.11 11.79 -2.75
N PHE A 40 -5.24 11.67 -1.75
CA PHE A 40 -5.63 11.19 -0.42
C PHE A 40 -6.63 12.11 0.28
N TYR A 41 -6.45 13.44 0.19
CA TYR A 41 -7.44 14.37 0.73
C TYR A 41 -8.78 14.28 -0.03
N LEU A 42 -8.75 14.02 -1.34
CA LEU A 42 -9.96 13.72 -2.09
C LEU A 42 -10.65 12.46 -1.56
N THR A 43 -9.91 11.37 -1.30
CA THR A 43 -10.48 10.16 -0.67
C THR A 43 -11.13 10.46 0.68
N LEU A 44 -10.46 11.22 1.55
CA LEU A 44 -11.01 11.61 2.84
C LEU A 44 -12.32 12.40 2.68
N VAL A 45 -12.33 13.41 1.82
CA VAL A 45 -13.52 14.23 1.56
C VAL A 45 -14.66 13.38 1.02
N LEU A 46 -14.39 12.49 0.05
CA LEU A 46 -15.41 11.61 -0.52
C LEU A 46 -16.04 10.72 0.55
N ILE A 47 -15.25 10.05 1.40
CA ILE A 47 -15.77 9.19 2.46
C ILE A 47 -16.55 9.99 3.51
N LEU A 48 -16.01 11.14 3.94
CA LEU A 48 -16.65 11.98 4.96
C LEU A 48 -17.96 12.59 4.48
N VAL A 49 -17.99 13.14 3.26
CA VAL A 49 -19.19 13.77 2.71
C VAL A 49 -20.25 12.71 2.42
N THR A 50 -19.91 11.62 1.73
CA THR A 50 -20.90 10.57 1.41
C THR A 50 -21.50 9.94 2.66
N SER A 51 -20.67 9.61 3.65
CA SER A 51 -21.15 9.08 4.93
C SER A 51 -21.95 10.13 5.70
N GLY A 52 -21.48 11.38 5.74
CA GLY A 52 -22.15 12.48 6.43
C GLY A 52 -23.53 12.78 5.87
N LEU A 53 -23.69 12.78 4.54
CA LEU A 53 -24.98 12.92 3.88
C LEU A 53 -25.92 11.75 4.26
N PHE A 54 -25.42 10.51 4.23
CA PHE A 54 -26.19 9.34 4.63
C PHE A 54 -26.68 9.42 6.08
N PHE A 55 -25.80 9.81 7.02
CA PHE A 55 -26.20 9.96 8.43
C PHE A 55 -27.15 11.13 8.66
N ALA A 56 -27.01 12.22 7.91
CA ALA A 56 -27.83 13.42 8.09
C ALA A 56 -29.23 13.29 7.49
N PHE A 57 -29.34 12.68 6.30
CA PHE A 57 -30.58 12.70 5.52
C PHE A 57 -31.30 11.34 5.47
N ASP A 58 -30.57 10.23 5.38
CA ASP A 58 -31.19 8.91 5.24
C ASP A 58 -31.44 8.22 6.59
N CYS A 59 -30.46 8.27 7.48
CA CYS A 59 -30.51 7.57 8.76
C CYS A 59 -31.68 7.98 9.68
N PRO A 60 -32.10 9.26 9.80
CA PRO A 60 -33.25 9.62 10.63
C PRO A 60 -34.52 8.90 10.18
N TYR A 61 -34.82 8.93 8.87
CA TYR A 61 -35.97 8.26 8.30
C TYR A 61 -35.89 6.74 8.45
N LEU A 62 -34.74 6.15 8.11
CA LEU A 62 -34.53 4.71 8.18
C LEU A 62 -34.55 4.17 9.62
N SER A 63 -34.08 4.96 10.59
CA SER A 63 -34.11 4.62 12.01
C SER A 63 -35.54 4.52 12.54
N GLU A 64 -36.40 5.46 12.15
CA GLU A 64 -37.81 5.48 12.56
C GLU A 64 -38.66 4.43 11.84
N LYS A 65 -38.41 4.19 10.55
CA LYS A 65 -39.25 3.31 9.72
C LYS A 65 -38.79 1.86 9.67
N ILE A 66 -37.51 1.58 9.89
CA ILE A 66 -36.95 0.22 9.78
C ILE A 66 -36.34 -0.20 11.10
N THR A 67 -35.22 0.40 11.52
CA THR A 67 -34.54 0.05 12.77
C THR A 67 -33.43 1.04 13.13
N PRO A 68 -33.27 1.39 14.43
CA PRO A 68 -32.13 2.20 14.90
C PRO A 68 -30.78 1.47 14.80
N ALA A 69 -30.76 0.18 14.47
CA ALA A 69 -29.50 -0.54 14.24
C ALA A 69 -28.75 -0.06 12.98
N ILE A 70 -29.44 0.54 11.99
CA ILE A 70 -28.84 1.01 10.74
C ILE A 70 -27.76 2.08 10.99
N PRO A 71 -28.05 3.21 11.67
CA PRO A 71 -27.01 4.20 11.96
C PRO A 71 -25.89 3.64 12.85
N ALA A 72 -26.19 2.71 13.77
CA ALA A 72 -25.18 2.08 14.61
C ALA A 72 -24.17 1.24 13.78
N ILE A 73 -24.67 0.36 12.92
CA ILE A 73 -23.84 -0.48 12.03
C ILE A 73 -23.07 0.41 11.04
N GLY A 74 -23.73 1.38 10.43
CA GLY A 74 -23.10 2.35 9.54
C GLY A 74 -21.94 3.08 10.23
N GLY A 75 -22.15 3.52 11.48
CA GLY A 75 -21.12 4.22 12.27
C GLY A 75 -19.91 3.34 12.55
N ILE A 76 -20.13 2.09 12.95
CA ILE A 76 -19.06 1.11 13.18
C ILE A 76 -18.24 0.89 11.91
N LEU A 77 -18.90 0.67 10.76
CA LEU A 77 -18.24 0.51 9.47
C LEU A 77 -17.44 1.76 9.08
N PHE A 78 -18.02 2.95 9.25
CA PHE A 78 -17.35 4.22 8.97
C PHE A 78 -16.05 4.38 9.78
N PHE A 79 -16.10 4.21 11.10
CA PHE A 79 -14.91 4.35 11.94
C PHE A 79 -13.85 3.29 11.62
N PHE A 80 -14.25 2.06 11.27
CA PHE A 80 -13.34 1.01 10.85
C PHE A 80 -12.66 1.33 9.51
N VAL A 81 -13.41 1.83 8.51
CA VAL A 81 -12.88 2.31 7.22
C VAL A 81 -11.90 3.45 7.43
N MET A 82 -12.25 4.45 8.23
CA MET A 82 -11.37 5.58 8.53
C MET A 82 -10.09 5.11 9.26
N GLY A 83 -10.23 4.23 10.25
CA GLY A 83 -9.09 3.67 10.97
C GLY A 83 -8.12 2.93 10.04
N THR A 84 -8.62 2.06 9.17
CA THR A 84 -7.80 1.29 8.22
C THR A 84 -7.18 2.16 7.12
N LEU A 85 -7.90 3.16 6.61
CA LEU A 85 -7.36 4.16 5.68
C LEU A 85 -6.19 4.91 6.30
N LEU A 86 -6.37 5.49 7.49
CA LEU A 86 -5.33 6.28 8.15
C LEU A 86 -4.12 5.40 8.52
N ARG A 87 -4.37 4.16 8.99
CA ARG A 87 -3.29 3.19 9.25
C ARG A 87 -2.50 2.84 7.99
N THR A 88 -3.15 2.70 6.85
CA THR A 88 -2.47 2.46 5.57
C THR A 88 -1.64 3.67 5.15
N SER A 89 -2.25 4.84 5.22
CA SER A 89 -1.72 6.10 4.70
C SER A 89 -0.53 6.61 5.51
N PHE A 90 -0.58 6.49 6.84
CA PHE A 90 0.39 7.09 7.75
C PHE A 90 1.51 6.14 8.21
N SER A 91 1.55 4.91 7.69
CA SER A 91 2.55 3.91 8.06
C SER A 91 3.74 3.89 7.12
N ASP A 92 4.88 3.43 7.63
CA ASP A 92 5.98 2.98 6.79
C ASP A 92 5.53 1.73 6.00
N PRO A 93 5.57 1.76 4.65
CA PRO A 93 5.12 0.65 3.81
C PRO A 93 6.06 -0.56 3.83
N GLY A 94 7.24 -0.43 4.44
CA GLY A 94 8.30 -1.43 4.34
C GLY A 94 9.53 -0.88 3.62
N VAL A 95 9.88 0.39 3.83
CA VAL A 95 11.08 0.96 3.20
C VAL A 95 12.31 0.21 3.66
N LEU A 96 13.14 -0.16 2.70
CA LEU A 96 14.44 -0.79 2.88
C LEU A 96 15.51 0.30 3.07
N PRO A 97 16.43 0.12 4.02
CA PRO A 97 17.54 1.04 4.19
C PRO A 97 18.41 1.09 2.93
N ARG A 98 18.96 2.27 2.64
CA ARG A 98 19.99 2.41 1.60
C ARG A 98 21.30 1.79 2.12
N ALA A 99 22.14 1.30 1.21
CA ALA A 99 23.48 0.85 1.59
C ALA A 99 24.28 2.02 2.16
N THR A 100 25.04 1.75 3.22
CA THR A 100 26.06 2.67 3.73
C THR A 100 27.13 2.91 2.64
N PRO A 101 27.92 4.00 2.74
CA PRO A 101 29.00 4.25 1.79
C PRO A 101 29.97 3.06 1.66
N ASP A 102 30.29 2.42 2.79
CA ASP A 102 31.20 1.27 2.84
C ASP A 102 30.57 0.04 2.17
N GLU A 103 29.30 -0.28 2.50
CA GLU A 103 28.57 -1.38 1.85
C GLU A 103 28.42 -1.14 0.33
N ALA A 104 28.18 0.10 -0.09
CA ALA A 104 28.06 0.47 -1.49
C ALA A 104 29.40 0.30 -2.21
N ALA A 105 30.51 0.76 -1.61
CA ALA A 105 31.86 0.63 -2.15
C ALA A 105 32.30 -0.83 -2.24
N ASP A 106 32.02 -1.64 -1.23
CA ASP A 106 32.31 -3.07 -1.23
C ASP A 106 31.49 -3.82 -2.29
N LEU A 107 30.23 -3.42 -2.47
CA LEU A 107 29.38 -4.02 -3.49
C LEU A 107 29.85 -3.66 -4.90
N GLU A 108 30.25 -2.40 -5.12
CA GLU A 108 30.86 -1.95 -6.38
C GLU A 108 32.18 -2.70 -6.65
N ARG A 109 33.04 -2.86 -5.64
CA ARG A 109 34.27 -3.66 -5.74
C ARG A 109 34.01 -5.13 -6.10
N GLN A 110 33.05 -5.78 -5.44
CA GLN A 110 32.71 -7.19 -5.73
C GLN A 110 32.20 -7.36 -7.15
N ILE A 111 31.41 -6.39 -7.62
CA ILE A 111 30.90 -6.33 -8.97
C ILE A 111 32.06 -6.17 -9.99
N ASP A 112 33.02 -5.30 -9.70
CA ASP A 112 34.17 -5.06 -10.57
C ASP A 112 35.06 -6.32 -10.67
N ILE A 113 35.30 -7.00 -9.53
CA ILE A 113 36.03 -8.28 -9.50
C ILE A 113 35.31 -9.35 -10.32
N ALA A 114 33.98 -9.47 -10.18
CA ALA A 114 33.18 -10.45 -10.91
C ALA A 114 33.20 -10.21 -12.44
N ASN A 115 33.44 -8.99 -12.89
CA ASN A 115 33.59 -8.64 -14.30
C ASN A 115 34.99 -8.96 -14.87
N GLY A 116 35.95 -9.33 -14.02
CA GLY A 116 37.34 -9.61 -14.36
C GLY A 116 38.12 -8.35 -14.75
N SER A 117 39.39 -8.27 -14.34
CA SER A 117 40.37 -7.26 -14.79
C SER A 117 40.73 -7.42 -16.27
N SER A 118 39.74 -7.44 -17.14
CA SER A 118 39.88 -7.60 -18.58
C SER A 118 40.39 -6.27 -19.14
N SER A 119 41.65 -6.25 -19.54
CA SER A 119 42.27 -5.20 -20.34
C SER A 119 41.35 -4.75 -21.49
N GLY A 120 40.87 -3.51 -21.44
CA GLY A 120 40.44 -2.78 -22.64
C GLY A 120 38.94 -2.54 -22.87
N GLY A 121 38.04 -2.66 -21.89
CA GLY A 121 36.66 -2.18 -22.09
C GLY A 121 35.77 -2.21 -20.85
N TYR A 122 35.15 -1.07 -20.51
CA TYR A 122 34.16 -0.97 -19.45
C TYR A 122 32.92 -1.84 -19.78
N ARG A 123 32.77 -2.98 -19.11
CA ARG A 123 31.52 -3.74 -19.08
C ARG A 123 30.73 -3.30 -17.84
N PRO A 124 29.49 -2.79 -17.98
CA PRO A 124 28.72 -2.42 -16.82
C PRO A 124 28.47 -3.66 -15.92
N PRO A 125 28.40 -3.48 -14.58
CA PRO A 125 28.09 -4.51 -13.59
C PRO A 125 27.03 -5.52 -14.02
N PRO A 126 27.11 -6.82 -13.63
CA PRO A 126 25.94 -7.68 -13.69
C PRO A 126 24.86 -7.05 -12.80
N ARG A 127 23.88 -6.41 -13.44
CA ARG A 127 22.81 -5.64 -12.79
C ARG A 127 21.82 -6.52 -12.01
N THR A 128 22.16 -7.81 -11.90
CA THR A 128 21.28 -8.84 -11.40
C THR A 128 22.05 -9.95 -10.71
N LYS A 129 21.49 -10.40 -9.58
CA LYS A 129 21.96 -11.56 -8.81
C LYS A 129 20.84 -12.59 -8.79
N GLU A 130 21.16 -13.87 -8.95
CA GLU A 130 20.16 -14.93 -8.87
C GLU A 130 20.15 -15.55 -7.48
N VAL A 131 18.95 -15.86 -6.98
CA VAL A 131 18.74 -16.56 -5.72
C VAL A 131 17.67 -17.63 -5.93
N ILE A 132 17.76 -18.74 -5.21
CA ILE A 132 16.77 -19.82 -5.28
C ILE A 132 15.80 -19.66 -4.11
N ILE A 133 14.50 -19.67 -4.39
CA ILE A 133 13.43 -19.56 -3.40
C ILE A 133 12.48 -20.72 -3.64
N ASN A 134 12.41 -21.65 -2.68
CA ASN A 134 11.59 -22.86 -2.77
C ASN A 134 11.77 -23.62 -4.10
N GLY A 135 13.00 -23.70 -4.62
CA GLY A 135 13.30 -24.38 -5.89
C GLY A 135 13.15 -23.52 -7.15
N GLN A 136 12.60 -22.30 -7.05
CA GLN A 136 12.47 -21.37 -8.17
C GLN A 136 13.63 -20.35 -8.19
N THR A 137 14.29 -20.20 -9.34
CA THR A 137 15.31 -19.15 -9.52
C THR A 137 14.66 -17.78 -9.69
N VAL A 138 14.98 -16.85 -8.78
CA VAL A 138 14.50 -15.48 -8.78
C VAL A 138 15.66 -14.51 -9.02
N LYS A 139 15.49 -13.65 -10.03
CA LYS A 139 16.48 -12.64 -10.43
C LYS A 139 16.30 -11.35 -9.65
N LEU A 140 17.21 -11.08 -8.72
CA LEU A 140 17.32 -9.81 -8.00
C LEU A 140 17.86 -8.73 -8.94
N LYS A 141 17.37 -7.50 -8.79
CA LYS A 141 17.83 -6.34 -9.58
C LYS A 141 18.54 -5.35 -8.68
N TYR A 142 19.65 -4.80 -9.14
CA TYR A 142 20.35 -3.73 -8.43
C TYR A 142 19.57 -2.42 -8.48
N CYS A 143 19.53 -1.67 -7.37
CA CYS A 143 19.01 -0.31 -7.30
C CYS A 143 20.15 0.69 -7.25
N PHE A 144 20.32 1.49 -8.30
CA PHE A 144 21.35 2.53 -8.33
C PHE A 144 21.12 3.67 -7.33
N THR A 145 19.85 3.98 -7.02
CA THR A 145 19.50 5.03 -6.06
C THR A 145 19.75 4.61 -4.61
N CYS A 146 19.32 3.40 -4.25
CA CYS A 146 19.44 2.89 -2.87
C CYS A 146 20.74 2.11 -2.65
N LYS A 147 21.52 1.86 -3.71
CA LYS A 147 22.79 1.13 -3.71
C LYS A 147 22.72 -0.30 -3.14
N ILE A 148 21.57 -0.95 -3.30
CA ILE A 148 21.33 -2.34 -2.83
C ILE A 148 20.91 -3.25 -3.97
N PHE A 149 21.25 -4.54 -3.88
CA PHE A 149 20.48 -5.58 -4.59
C PHE A 149 19.12 -5.70 -3.91
N ARG A 150 18.06 -5.39 -4.65
CA ARG A 150 16.70 -5.42 -4.11
C ARG A 150 16.40 -6.86 -3.65
N PRO A 151 16.01 -7.06 -2.38
CA PRO A 151 15.52 -8.36 -1.91
C PRO A 151 14.38 -8.88 -2.79
N PRO A 152 14.10 -10.19 -2.75
CA PRO A 152 12.99 -10.75 -3.49
C PRO A 152 11.68 -9.99 -3.24
N ARG A 153 10.89 -9.77 -4.29
CA ARG A 153 9.61 -9.01 -4.27
C ARG A 153 9.74 -7.52 -3.92
N ALA A 154 10.93 -7.00 -3.66
CA ALA A 154 11.13 -5.56 -3.43
C ALA A 154 11.22 -4.79 -4.76
N SER A 155 10.73 -3.55 -4.78
CA SER A 155 10.85 -2.66 -5.94
C SER A 155 11.11 -1.23 -5.52
N HIS A 156 11.81 -0.48 -6.37
CA HIS A 156 12.06 0.94 -6.15
C HIS A 156 10.88 1.76 -6.68
N CYS A 157 10.29 2.59 -5.83
CA CYS A 157 9.28 3.57 -6.20
C CYS A 157 9.95 4.93 -6.40
N SER A 158 9.96 5.44 -7.64
CA SER A 158 10.56 6.73 -7.99
C SER A 158 9.81 7.93 -7.38
N LEU A 159 8.52 7.79 -7.09
CA LEU A 159 7.71 8.84 -6.47
C LEU A 159 8.11 9.06 -4.99
N CYS A 160 8.28 7.97 -4.25
CA CYS A 160 8.76 8.00 -2.86
C CYS A 160 10.29 8.04 -2.74
N ASP A 161 11.01 7.75 -3.82
CA ASP A 161 12.47 7.63 -3.89
C ASP A 161 13.05 6.59 -2.93
N ASN A 162 12.38 5.44 -2.84
CA ASN A 162 12.70 4.38 -1.88
C ASN A 162 12.46 2.99 -2.47
N CYS A 163 13.31 2.04 -2.10
CA CYS A 163 13.01 0.62 -2.24
C CYS A 163 12.04 0.18 -1.15
N VAL A 164 10.95 -0.48 -1.54
CA VAL A 164 9.92 -0.98 -0.62
C VAL A 164 9.90 -2.50 -0.69
N GLU A 165 9.92 -3.15 0.47
CA GLU A 165 9.83 -4.60 0.62
C GLU A 165 8.41 -5.10 0.27
N ARG A 166 8.34 -6.23 -0.44
CA ARG A 166 7.08 -6.79 -0.99
C ARG A 166 6.22 -5.67 -1.60
N PHE A 167 6.83 -4.89 -2.49
CA PHE A 167 6.20 -3.72 -3.08
C PHE A 167 5.00 -4.16 -3.91
N ASP A 168 3.84 -3.60 -3.57
CA ASP A 168 2.61 -3.88 -4.28
C ASP A 168 2.35 -2.82 -5.36
N HIS A 169 2.18 -1.56 -4.94
CA HIS A 169 2.07 -0.42 -5.84
C HIS A 169 2.25 0.90 -5.08
N HIS A 170 2.35 2.00 -5.83
CA HIS A 170 2.19 3.34 -5.28
C HIS A 170 0.73 3.75 -5.43
N CYS A 171 0.05 4.11 -4.34
CA CYS A 171 -1.37 4.41 -4.35
C CYS A 171 -1.62 5.89 -4.02
N PRO A 172 -2.03 6.71 -5.01
CA PRO A 172 -2.35 8.11 -4.76
C PRO A 172 -3.51 8.30 -3.78
N TRP A 173 -4.51 7.39 -3.80
CA TRP A 173 -5.72 7.45 -2.96
C TRP A 173 -5.44 7.27 -1.46
N VAL A 174 -4.37 6.55 -1.10
CA VAL A 174 -3.91 6.47 0.31
C VAL A 174 -2.70 7.38 0.56
N GLY A 175 -2.24 8.12 -0.47
CA GLY A 175 -1.12 9.06 -0.36
C GLY A 175 0.20 8.40 0.04
N ASN A 176 0.40 7.12 -0.29
CA ASN A 176 1.57 6.36 0.12
C ASN A 176 1.82 5.13 -0.79
N CYS A 177 2.99 4.50 -0.66
CA CYS A 177 3.19 3.16 -1.21
C CYS A 177 2.38 2.14 -0.40
N VAL A 178 1.97 1.06 -1.07
CA VAL A 178 1.46 -0.15 -0.45
C VAL A 178 2.56 -1.22 -0.57
N GLY A 179 2.95 -1.81 0.55
CA GLY A 179 4.01 -2.80 0.63
C GLY A 179 3.86 -3.68 1.87
N LYS A 180 4.91 -4.44 2.23
CA LYS A 180 4.85 -5.47 3.27
C LYS A 180 4.21 -5.02 4.59
N ARG A 181 4.57 -3.83 5.09
CA ARG A 181 4.20 -3.39 6.45
C ARG A 181 2.79 -2.77 6.54
N ASN A 182 2.21 -2.36 5.41
CA ASN A 182 0.88 -1.73 5.39
C ASN A 182 -0.15 -2.42 4.50
N TYR A 183 0.22 -3.41 3.69
CA TYR A 183 -0.69 -4.15 2.80
C TYR A 183 -1.91 -4.72 3.54
N ARG A 184 -1.72 -5.28 4.74
CA ARG A 184 -2.82 -5.76 5.60
C ARG A 184 -3.89 -4.70 5.83
N PHE A 185 -3.47 -3.48 6.18
CA PHE A 185 -4.39 -2.38 6.45
C PHE A 185 -5.03 -1.87 5.17
N PHE A 186 -4.29 -1.87 4.06
CA PHE A 186 -4.81 -1.51 2.75
C PHE A 186 -5.93 -2.47 2.31
N TYR A 187 -5.70 -3.77 2.46
CA TYR A 187 -6.70 -4.79 2.15
C TYR A 187 -7.96 -4.65 3.03
N MET A 188 -7.79 -4.49 4.34
CA MET A 188 -8.92 -4.26 5.24
C MET A 188 -9.66 -2.95 4.92
N PHE A 189 -8.95 -1.91 4.48
CA PHE A 189 -9.54 -0.65 4.03
C PHE A 189 -10.42 -0.86 2.80
N ILE A 190 -9.91 -1.44 1.71
CA ILE A 190 -10.72 -1.62 0.50
C ILE A 190 -11.91 -2.56 0.75
N LEU A 191 -11.71 -3.63 1.52
CA LEU A 191 -12.77 -4.60 1.83
C LEU A 191 -13.87 -3.96 2.68
N SER A 192 -13.51 -3.25 3.74
CA SER A 192 -14.50 -2.55 4.58
C SER A 192 -15.14 -1.38 3.86
N LEU A 193 -14.42 -0.69 2.97
CA LEU A 193 -14.99 0.35 2.12
C LEU A 193 -16.00 -0.24 1.14
N SER A 194 -15.75 -1.42 0.57
CA SER A 194 -16.75 -2.14 -0.23
C SER A 194 -18.01 -2.43 0.58
N PHE A 195 -17.87 -2.92 1.81
CA PHE A 195 -19.03 -3.16 2.68
C PHE A 195 -19.78 -1.87 3.02
N LEU A 196 -19.09 -0.81 3.40
CA LEU A 196 -19.70 0.48 3.71
C LEU A 196 -20.43 1.08 2.50
N THR A 197 -19.82 1.02 1.31
CA THR A 197 -20.42 1.58 0.10
C THR A 197 -21.64 0.80 -0.37
N VAL A 198 -21.60 -0.55 -0.31
CA VAL A 198 -22.77 -1.40 -0.57
C VAL A 198 -23.87 -1.16 0.48
N PHE A 199 -23.50 -1.03 1.75
CA PHE A 199 -24.43 -0.74 2.84
C PHE A 199 -25.16 0.59 2.63
N ILE A 200 -24.42 1.68 2.43
CA ILE A 200 -25.01 3.01 2.16
C ILE A 200 -25.90 2.94 0.92
N PHE A 201 -25.41 2.34 -0.17
CA PHE A 201 -26.17 2.25 -1.41
C PHE A 201 -27.50 1.50 -1.23
N ALA A 202 -27.48 0.32 -0.59
CA ALA A 202 -28.69 -0.47 -0.34
C ALA A 202 -29.73 0.31 0.49
N PHE A 203 -29.28 1.04 1.52
CA PHE A 203 -30.19 1.80 2.39
C PHE A 203 -30.69 3.11 1.78
N VAL A 204 -29.86 3.79 0.97
CA VAL A 204 -30.30 4.94 0.16
C VAL A 204 -31.38 4.49 -0.83
N ILE A 205 -31.17 3.38 -1.55
CA ILE A 205 -32.20 2.81 -2.44
C ILE A 205 -33.47 2.47 -1.67
N THR A 206 -33.35 1.86 -0.48
CA THR A 206 -34.50 1.54 0.37
C THR A 206 -35.26 2.81 0.77
N HIS A 207 -34.58 3.85 1.22
CA HIS A 207 -35.20 5.14 1.57
C HIS A 207 -35.92 5.75 0.37
N VAL A 208 -35.26 5.77 -0.79
CA VAL A 208 -35.81 6.30 -2.03
C VAL A 208 -37.05 5.52 -2.47
N ILE A 209 -37.04 4.19 -2.41
CA ILE A 209 -38.22 3.37 -2.76
C ILE A 209 -39.40 3.70 -1.83
N LEU A 210 -39.17 3.73 -0.52
CA LEU A 210 -40.20 4.03 0.47
C LEU A 210 -40.76 5.46 0.31
N ARG A 211 -39.93 6.43 -0.12
CA ARG A 211 -40.36 7.80 -0.43
C ARG A 211 -41.01 7.94 -1.80
N SER A 212 -40.56 7.18 -2.79
CA SER A 212 -41.06 7.26 -4.18
C SER A 212 -42.51 6.80 -4.31
N GLN A 213 -42.98 5.96 -3.39
CA GLN A 213 -44.41 5.67 -3.22
C GLN A 213 -45.24 6.95 -2.95
N GLN A 214 -44.59 8.07 -2.59
CA GLN A 214 -45.21 9.37 -2.31
C GLN A 214 -44.85 10.47 -3.32
N THR A 215 -43.68 10.46 -3.97
CA THR A 215 -43.16 11.61 -4.75
C THR A 215 -42.74 11.34 -6.20
N GLY A 216 -42.96 10.13 -6.73
CA GLY A 216 -42.72 9.78 -8.14
C GLY A 216 -41.31 9.26 -8.45
N PHE A 217 -41.23 8.33 -9.42
CA PHE A 217 -40.10 7.41 -9.65
C PHE A 217 -38.91 7.96 -10.47
N LEU A 218 -39.10 9.02 -11.27
CA LEU A 218 -38.08 9.46 -12.24
C LEU A 218 -36.86 10.16 -11.61
N ASN A 219 -37.03 10.85 -10.49
CA ASN A 219 -35.90 11.48 -9.78
C ASN A 219 -35.03 10.43 -9.07
N ALA A 220 -35.64 9.36 -8.57
CA ALA A 220 -34.94 8.23 -7.96
C ALA A 220 -33.94 7.57 -8.93
N LEU A 221 -34.31 7.42 -10.21
CA LEU A 221 -33.52 6.72 -11.22
C LEU A 221 -32.20 7.43 -11.62
N LYS A 222 -32.11 8.76 -11.50
CA LYS A 222 -30.90 9.47 -11.89
C LYS A 222 -29.78 9.31 -10.85
N ASP A 223 -30.13 9.29 -9.58
CA ASP A 223 -29.16 9.15 -8.48
C ASP A 223 -28.60 7.72 -8.40
N THR A 224 -29.35 6.70 -8.84
CA THR A 224 -28.90 5.30 -8.81
C THR A 224 -27.75 4.99 -9.78
N VAL A 225 -27.71 5.63 -10.96
CA VAL A 225 -26.75 5.31 -12.03
C VAL A 225 -25.33 5.70 -11.66
N VAL A 226 -25.13 6.89 -11.07
CA VAL A 226 -23.81 7.37 -10.63
C VAL A 226 -23.27 6.52 -9.48
N CYS A 227 -24.15 6.11 -8.57
CA CYS A 227 -23.81 5.23 -7.46
C CYS A 227 -23.44 3.81 -7.93
N PHE A 228 -24.09 3.28 -8.98
CA PHE A 228 -23.83 1.94 -9.50
C PHE A 228 -22.38 1.76 -9.98
N PHE A 229 -21.88 2.67 -10.82
CA PHE A 229 -20.49 2.58 -11.33
C PHE A 229 -19.45 2.77 -10.22
N SER A 230 -19.74 3.64 -9.26
CA SER A 230 -18.84 3.94 -8.15
C SER A 230 -18.71 2.75 -7.19
N VAL A 231 -19.84 2.12 -6.82
CA VAL A 231 -19.86 0.92 -5.97
C VAL A 231 -19.16 -0.24 -6.66
N TRP A 232 -19.48 -0.50 -7.93
CA TRP A 232 -18.90 -1.64 -8.66
C TRP A 232 -17.39 -1.52 -8.85
N SER A 233 -16.88 -0.30 -9.04
CA SER A 233 -15.43 -0.06 -9.12
C SER A 233 -14.70 -0.43 -7.82
N ILE A 234 -15.27 -0.08 -6.66
CA ILE A 234 -14.68 -0.37 -5.35
C ILE A 234 -14.78 -1.86 -5.02
N VAL A 235 -15.93 -2.49 -5.31
CA VAL A 235 -16.12 -3.94 -5.14
C VAL A 235 -15.18 -4.73 -6.04
N GLY A 236 -15.02 -4.31 -7.31
CA GLY A 236 -14.08 -4.92 -8.25
C GLY A 236 -12.63 -4.85 -7.77
N LEU A 237 -12.19 -3.71 -7.23
CA LEU A 237 -10.86 -3.56 -6.65
C LEU A 237 -10.63 -4.50 -5.45
N SER A 238 -11.63 -4.61 -4.55
CA SER A 238 -11.57 -5.55 -3.42
C SER A 238 -11.55 -7.01 -3.88
N GLY A 239 -12.31 -7.35 -4.93
CA GLY A 239 -12.28 -8.67 -5.55
C GLY A 239 -10.90 -9.00 -6.13
N PHE A 240 -10.30 -8.05 -6.87
CA PHE A 240 -8.95 -8.20 -7.43
C PHE A 240 -7.90 -8.44 -6.34
N HIS A 241 -7.89 -7.65 -5.26
CA HIS A 241 -6.95 -7.87 -4.17
C HIS A 241 -7.25 -9.13 -3.36
N THR A 242 -8.51 -9.60 -3.33
CA THR A 242 -8.89 -10.90 -2.77
C THR A 242 -8.33 -12.06 -3.60
N TYR A 243 -8.30 -11.93 -4.92
CA TYR A 243 -7.59 -12.88 -5.79
C TYR A 243 -6.06 -12.88 -5.52
N LEU A 244 -5.45 -11.70 -5.44
CA LEU A 244 -4.01 -11.56 -5.22
C LEU A 244 -3.57 -12.15 -3.88
N ILE A 245 -4.29 -11.85 -2.79
CA ILE A 245 -3.99 -12.41 -1.46
C ILE A 245 -4.17 -13.93 -1.43
N SER A 246 -5.23 -14.44 -2.08
CA SER A 246 -5.49 -15.89 -2.20
C SER A 246 -4.40 -16.63 -2.96
N SER A 247 -3.69 -15.94 -3.84
CA SER A 247 -2.60 -16.47 -4.66
C SER A 247 -1.21 -16.11 -4.13
N ASN A 248 -1.11 -15.44 -2.97
CA ASN A 248 0.11 -14.85 -2.40
C ASN A 248 0.95 -14.06 -3.42
N GLN A 249 0.27 -13.21 -4.18
CA GLN A 249 0.87 -12.39 -5.23
C GLN A 249 0.66 -10.91 -4.91
N THR A 250 1.59 -10.07 -5.35
CA THR A 250 1.44 -8.61 -5.35
C THR A 250 0.91 -8.13 -6.70
N THR A 251 0.24 -6.99 -6.75
CA THR A 251 -0.20 -6.36 -8.00
C THR A 251 0.99 -6.15 -8.96
N ASN A 252 2.14 -5.74 -8.44
CA ASN A 252 3.37 -5.57 -9.23
C ASN A 252 3.88 -6.89 -9.83
N GLU A 253 3.73 -8.03 -9.14
CA GLU A 253 4.11 -9.35 -9.68
C GLU A 253 3.14 -9.79 -10.77
N ASP A 254 1.84 -9.58 -10.56
CA ASP A 254 0.75 -9.90 -11.49
C ASP A 254 0.82 -9.13 -12.80
N ILE A 255 0.89 -7.80 -12.72
CA ILE A 255 1.00 -6.94 -13.91
C ILE A 255 2.26 -7.28 -14.75
N LYS A 256 3.36 -7.69 -14.09
CA LYS A 256 4.59 -8.12 -14.78
C LYS A 256 4.50 -9.53 -15.36
N GLY A 257 3.45 -10.30 -15.04
CA GLY A 257 3.33 -11.71 -15.37
C GLY A 257 4.47 -12.54 -14.78
N SER A 258 4.94 -12.20 -13.58
CA SER A 258 6.16 -12.77 -12.97
C SER A 258 6.09 -14.29 -12.84
N TRP A 259 4.89 -14.83 -12.64
CA TRP A 259 4.60 -16.27 -12.49
C TRP A 259 3.73 -16.79 -13.63
N SER A 260 3.72 -16.11 -14.77
CA SER A 260 3.03 -16.62 -15.96
C SER A 260 3.86 -17.75 -16.59
N ASN A 261 3.20 -18.86 -16.94
CA ASN A 261 3.81 -19.92 -17.72
C ASN A 261 3.99 -19.41 -19.17
N LYS A 262 5.21 -19.00 -19.51
CA LYS A 262 5.60 -18.70 -20.88
C LYS A 262 6.73 -19.64 -21.30
N ARG A 263 6.53 -20.35 -22.41
CA ARG A 263 7.55 -21.16 -23.12
C ARG A 263 8.12 -22.35 -22.33
N GLY A 264 7.27 -23.31 -21.94
CA GLY A 264 7.72 -24.67 -21.58
C GLY A 264 8.61 -24.82 -20.33
N LYS A 265 8.91 -23.74 -19.61
CA LYS A 265 9.49 -23.78 -18.26
C LYS A 265 8.36 -23.65 -17.26
N GLU A 266 8.29 -24.59 -16.31
CA GLU A 266 7.42 -24.48 -15.15
C GLU A 266 7.84 -23.25 -14.34
N ASN A 267 7.00 -22.21 -14.35
CA ASN A 267 7.23 -20.99 -13.60
C ASN A 267 6.06 -20.83 -12.63
N TYR A 268 6.16 -21.47 -11.47
CA TYR A 268 5.16 -21.38 -10.42
C TYR A 268 5.48 -20.24 -9.45
N ASN A 269 4.49 -19.82 -8.66
CA ASN A 269 4.70 -18.84 -7.61
C ASN A 269 5.35 -19.52 -6.38
N PRO A 270 6.65 -19.30 -6.10
CA PRO A 270 7.35 -19.97 -5.00
C PRO A 270 6.92 -19.45 -3.62
N TYR A 271 6.14 -18.36 -3.56
CA TYR A 271 5.66 -17.79 -2.31
C TYR A 271 4.27 -18.30 -1.90
N SER A 272 3.58 -19.01 -2.79
CA SER A 272 2.27 -19.59 -2.45
C SER A 272 2.45 -20.73 -1.45
N TYR A 273 1.59 -20.79 -0.45
CA TYR A 273 1.48 -21.92 0.48
C TYR A 273 0.63 -23.08 -0.10
N GLY A 274 0.23 -23.00 -1.37
CA GLY A 274 -0.58 -24.02 -2.05
C GLY A 274 -2.05 -24.05 -1.63
N ASN A 275 -2.46 -23.26 -0.63
CA ASN A 275 -3.83 -23.19 -0.13
C ASN A 275 -4.27 -21.74 0.07
N ILE A 276 -5.49 -21.44 -0.34
CA ILE A 276 -6.07 -20.08 -0.31
C ILE A 276 -6.15 -19.56 1.13
N PHE A 277 -6.63 -20.38 2.06
CA PHE A 277 -6.78 -19.99 3.47
C PHE A 277 -5.44 -19.74 4.13
N THR A 278 -4.42 -20.57 3.88
CA THR A 278 -3.08 -20.35 4.43
C THR A 278 -2.43 -19.10 3.85
N ASN A 279 -2.62 -18.82 2.55
CA ASN A 279 -2.19 -17.58 1.92
C ASN A 279 -2.85 -16.35 2.57
N CYS A 280 -4.17 -16.38 2.77
CA CYS A 280 -4.91 -15.32 3.45
C CYS A 280 -4.46 -15.14 4.91
N CYS A 281 -4.36 -16.22 5.68
CA CYS A 281 -3.90 -16.19 7.07
C CYS A 281 -2.47 -15.65 7.19
N ALA A 282 -1.55 -16.05 6.31
CA ALA A 282 -0.18 -15.53 6.31
C ALA A 282 -0.13 -14.01 6.06
N ALA A 283 -1.02 -13.48 5.23
CA ALA A 283 -1.09 -12.07 4.91
C ALA A 283 -1.86 -11.22 5.94
N LEU A 284 -2.93 -11.75 6.55
CA LEU A 284 -3.82 -11.00 7.45
C LEU A 284 -3.49 -11.23 8.94
N CYS A 285 -3.18 -12.47 9.31
CA CYS A 285 -2.97 -12.91 10.68
C CYS A 285 -1.48 -13.04 11.04
N GLY A 286 -0.59 -12.91 10.06
CA GLY A 286 0.85 -12.95 10.29
C GLY A 286 1.35 -11.80 11.19
N PRO A 287 2.50 -12.00 11.87
CA PRO A 287 3.11 -10.96 12.69
C PRO A 287 3.48 -9.73 11.85
N LEU A 288 3.32 -8.55 12.43
CA LEU A 288 3.79 -7.32 11.80
C LEU A 288 5.31 -7.36 11.64
N SER A 289 5.79 -7.07 10.44
CA SER A 289 7.22 -6.96 10.20
C SER A 289 7.81 -5.77 10.98
N PRO A 290 8.91 -5.94 11.72
CA PRO A 290 9.51 -4.87 12.50
C PRO A 290 9.98 -3.74 11.59
N ARG A 291 10.02 -2.51 12.11
CA ARG A 291 10.70 -1.40 11.43
C ARG A 291 12.18 -1.73 11.41
N GLY A 292 12.76 -1.84 10.22
CA GLY A 292 14.18 -2.13 10.07
C GLY A 292 15.02 -1.02 10.72
N PRO A 293 16.25 -1.32 11.16
CA PRO A 293 17.20 -0.27 11.52
C PRO A 293 17.41 0.61 10.29
N VAL A 294 17.12 1.90 10.40
CA VAL A 294 17.68 2.90 9.47
C VAL A 294 19.16 3.01 9.84
N PRO A 295 20.11 2.63 8.98
CA PRO A 295 21.51 2.92 9.18
C PRO A 295 21.66 4.45 9.25
N LEU A 296 22.37 4.90 10.28
CA LEU A 296 22.74 6.30 10.47
C LEU A 296 23.82 6.69 9.47
#